data_AF-A0A937DP51-F1
#
_entry.id   AF-A0A937DP51-F1
#
_cell.length_a   1.000
_cell.length_b   1.000
_cell.length_c   1.000
_cell.angle_alpha   90.00
_cell.angle_beta   90.00
_cell.angle_gamma   90.00
#
_symmetry.space_group_name_H-M   'P 1'
#
loop_
_entity.id
_entity.type
_entity.pdbx_description
1 polymer ?
#
loop_
_entity_poly.entity_id
_entity_poly.type
_entity_poly.pdbx_seq_one_letter_code
_entity_poly.pdbx_strand_id
1 'polypeptide(L)' 'AGRGAGGEWAKGVKVRHPQFGVGEIKAYIPGATPRVTVEFKGVGVKTLVIEYARLTRM' A
#
# COMPACT_ATOMS: atom_id res chain seq x y z
N ALA A 1 4.10 -18.44 -13.93
CA ALA A 1 5.07 -17.62 -13.17
C ALA A 1 4.42 -17.19 -11.86
N GLY A 2 4.94 -17.69 -10.73
CA GLY A 2 4.35 -17.46 -9.40
C GLY A 2 4.36 -15.99 -9.04
N ARG A 3 3.18 -15.36 -9.00
CA ARG A 3 3.00 -14.05 -8.36
C ARG A 3 3.09 -14.29 -6.86
N GLY A 4 4.29 -14.16 -6.29
CA GLY A 4 4.43 -14.07 -4.85
C GLY A 4 3.57 -12.91 -4.34
N ALA A 5 2.84 -13.13 -3.25
CA ALA A 5 1.90 -12.18 -2.65
C ALA A 5 2.52 -10.80 -2.26
N GLY A 6 3.82 -10.58 -2.50
CA GLY A 6 4.48 -9.28 -2.36
C GLY A 6 4.59 -8.46 -3.66
N GLY A 7 4.24 -9.01 -4.83
CA GLY A 7 4.35 -8.29 -6.10
C GLY A 7 3.27 -7.22 -6.30
N GLU A 8 2.11 -7.41 -5.66
CA GLU A 8 0.96 -6.52 -5.75
C GLU A 8 1.07 -5.28 -4.86
N TRP A 9 1.87 -5.36 -3.79
CA TRP A 9 2.12 -4.27 -2.84
C TRP A 9 3.58 -3.84 -2.84
N ALA A 10 4.29 -4.02 -3.95
CA ALA A 10 5.70 -3.68 -4.05
C ALA A 10 5.94 -2.16 -3.93
N LYS A 11 7.16 -1.79 -3.50
CA LYS A 11 7.60 -0.39 -3.49
C LYS A 11 7.48 0.21 -4.91
N GLY A 12 6.93 1.42 -5.00
CA GLY A 12 6.69 2.13 -6.26
C GLY A 12 5.30 1.91 -6.87
N VAL A 13 4.49 0.97 -6.34
CA VAL A 13 3.11 0.79 -6.79
C VAL A 13 2.26 1.98 -6.35
N LYS A 14 1.46 2.52 -7.28
CA LYS A 14 0.48 3.55 -6.97
C LYS A 14 -0.80 2.93 -6.44
N VAL A 15 -1.28 3.49 -5.34
CA VAL A 15 -2.50 3.06 -4.67
C VAL A 15 -3.40 4.26 -4.39
N ARG A 16 -4.70 4.01 -4.33
CA ARG A 16 -5.71 4.98 -3.90
C ARG A 16 -6.35 4.50 -2.61
N HIS A 17 -6.35 5.38 -1.62
CA HIS A 17 -7.08 5.20 -0.37
C HIS A 17 -8.33 6.10 -0.38
N PRO A 18 -9.49 5.62 0.09
CA PRO A 18 -10.74 6.40 0.06
C PRO A 18 -10.65 7.71 0.87
N GLN A 19 -9.91 7.73 1.98
CA GLN A 19 -9.78 8.93 2.82
C GLN A 19 -8.55 9.80 2.50
N PHE A 20 -7.44 9.20 2.02
CA PHE A 20 -6.17 9.93 1.84
C PHE A 20 -5.89 10.26 0.37
N GLY A 21 -6.66 9.69 -0.56
CA GLY A 21 -6.46 9.88 -1.99
C GLY A 21 -5.34 9.01 -2.54
N VAL A 22 -4.61 9.53 -3.52
CA VAL A 22 -3.60 8.78 -4.27
C VAL A 22 -2.24 8.87 -3.58
N GLY A 23 -1.57 7.73 -3.46
CA GLY A 23 -0.23 7.61 -2.91
C GLY A 23 0.59 6.51 -3.56
N GLU A 24 1.85 6.42 -3.17
CA GLU A 24 2.83 5.43 -3.65
C GLU A 24 3.35 4.59 -2.50
N ILE A 25 3.38 3.27 -2.67
CA ILE A 25 3.94 2.37 -1.66
C ILE A 25 5.45 2.60 -1.56
N LYS A 26 5.92 2.91 -0.35
CA LYS A 26 7.34 3.03 -0.02
C LYS A 26 7.92 1.75 0.56
N ALA A 27 7.12 1.00 1.31
CA ALA A 27 7.53 -0.25 1.93
C ALA A 27 6.35 -1.19 2.12
N TYR A 28 6.61 -2.49 2.02
CA TYR A 28 5.67 -3.57 2.34
C TYR A 28 6.26 -4.39 3.48
N ILE A 29 5.45 -4.61 4.50
CA ILE A 29 5.81 -5.33 5.71
C ILE A 29 4.94 -6.61 5.71
N PRO A 30 5.52 -7.76 5.33
CA PRO A 30 4.82 -9.04 5.41
C PRO A 30 4.64 -9.46 6.88
N GLY A 31 3.63 -10.28 7.14
CA GLY A 31 3.35 -10.84 8.46
C GLY A 31 1.93 -11.36 8.55
N ALA A 32 1.51 -11.78 9.75
CA ALA A 32 0.13 -12.21 10.01
C ALA A 32 -0.90 -11.11 9.68
N THR A 33 -0.49 -9.85 9.80
CA THR A 33 -1.31 -8.70 9.41
C THR A 33 -0.46 -7.80 8.50
N PRO A 34 -0.50 -7.97 7.17
CA PRO A 34 0.41 -7.30 6.26
C PRO A 34 0.13 -5.78 6.21
N ARG A 35 1.21 -5.00 6.24
CA ARG A 35 1.15 -3.53 6.30
C ARG A 35 1.92 -2.93 5.14
N VAL A 36 1.49 -1.76 4.70
CA VAL A 36 2.17 -0.96 3.70
C VAL A 36 2.39 0.45 4.21
N THR A 37 3.58 0.97 3.96
CA THR A 37 3.86 2.39 4.12
C THR A 37 3.63 3.05 2.78
N VAL A 38 2.71 4.01 2.74
CA VAL A 38 2.30 4.72 1.53
C VAL A 38 2.57 6.20 1.71
N GLU A 39 3.21 6.82 0.73
CA GLU A 39 3.36 8.27 0.64
C GLU A 39 2.20 8.85 -0.17
N PHE A 40 1.25 9.49 0.51
CA PHE A 40 0.11 10.16 -0.09
C PHE A 40 0.49 11.60 -0.45
N LYS A 41 0.23 12.01 -1.69
CA LYS A 41 0.63 13.36 -2.17
C LYS A 41 0.03 14.51 -1.37
N GLY A 42 -1.17 14.33 -0.81
CA GLY A 42 -1.87 15.37 -0.03
C GLY A 42 -1.69 15.29 1.48
N VAL A 43 -1.10 14.21 2.01
CA VAL A 43 -1.12 13.92 3.46
C VAL A 43 0.25 13.51 4.00
N GLY A 44 1.17 13.07 3.14
CA GLY A 44 2.48 12.55 3.51
C GLY A 44 2.48 11.03 3.74
N VAL A 45 3.45 10.56 4.52
CA VAL A 45 3.70 9.12 4.72
C VAL A 45 2.79 8.54 5.79
N LYS A 46 2.06 7.47 5.46
CA LYS A 46 1.14 6.76 6.35
C LYS A 46 1.37 5.26 6.26
N THR A 47 1.38 4.60 7.42
CA THR A 47 1.43 3.13 7.49
C THR A 47 0.03 2.59 7.70
N LEU A 48 -0.39 1.71 6.80
CA LEU A 48 -1.74 1.18 6.69
C LEU A 48 -1.71 -0.34 6.67
N VAL A 49 -2.68 -0.96 7.31
CA VAL A 49 -2.86 -2.41 7.26
C VAL A 49 -3.70 -2.73 6.03
N ILE A 50 -3.21 -3.59 5.14
CA ILE A 50 -3.86 -3.86 3.84
C ILE A 50 -5.30 -4.32 4.04
N GLU A 51 -5.53 -5.20 5.02
CA GLU A 51 -6.83 -5.80 5.32
C GLU A 51 -7.92 -4.78 5.68
N TYR A 52 -7.53 -3.65 6.30
CA TYR A 52 -8.47 -2.60 6.73
C TYR A 52 -8.47 -1.37 5.83
N ALA A 53 -7.37 -1.12 5.11
CA ALA A 53 -7.17 0.13 4.39
C ALA A 53 -7.93 0.23 3.07
N ARG A 54 -8.54 -0.86 2.58
CA ARG A 54 -9.31 -0.90 1.32
C ARG A 54 -8.59 -0.18 0.17
N LEU A 55 -7.29 -0.47 0.04
CA LEU A 55 -6.45 0.17 -0.97
C LEU A 55 -6.81 -0.36 -2.35
N THR A 56 -6.98 0.55 -3.31
CA THR A 56 -7.18 0.21 -4.72
C THR A 56 -5.90 0.49 -5.48
N ARG A 57 -5.32 -0.52 -6.13
CA ARG A 57 -4.16 -0.34 -7.02
C ARG A 57 -4.57 0.41 -8.30
N MET A 58 -3.65 1.22 -8.84
CA MET A 58 -3.81 1.90 -10.12
C MET A 58 -2.70 1.54 -11.10
#